data_AF-A0A8H3ARM5-F1
#
_entry.id   AF-A0A8H3ARM5-F1
#
_cell.length_a   1.000
_cell.length_b   1.000
_cell.length_c   1.000
_cell.angle_alpha   90.00
_cell.angle_beta   90.00
_cell.angle_gamma   90.00
#
_symmetry.space_group_name_H-M   'P 1'
#
loop_
_entity.id
_entity.type
_entity.pdbx_description
1 polymer ?
#
loop_
_entity_poly.entity_id
_entity_poly.type
_entity_poly.pdbx_seq_one_letter_code
_entity_poly.pdbx_strand_id
1 'polypeptide(L)'
;MANVTDSYDLPGVFTGDNGQTVLSGAFTFLKPAASVTNTVKYASKGCTRRLDGPWYLRQLPIWTLLVLVPLYSIISSMWKLQPFLSKQLPVMVFISCCSYAANKAANQYIFNRSDVVSAIGAFVIGILGNAYARIFRGTAYTAMVTAVGFLVPSGIAAAGGLAQASSTYENSEGDQYSTGLALGFRMVQGSFARFLVAIGCTVGLFGAGVVVYSFGSRKRSGYFVF
;
A
#
# COMPACT_ATOMS: atom_id res chain seq x y z
N MET A 1 -9.28 8.67 -47.66
CA MET A 1 -9.26 9.16 -46.27
C MET A 1 -10.71 9.28 -45.82
N ALA A 2 -11.27 8.23 -45.25
CA ALA A 2 -12.65 8.21 -44.76
C ALA A 2 -12.64 8.51 -43.26
N ASN A 3 -13.35 9.55 -42.87
CA ASN A 3 -13.50 10.02 -41.50
C ASN A 3 -14.30 8.98 -40.70
N VAL A 4 -13.66 8.28 -39.77
CA VAL A 4 -14.27 7.19 -39.00
C VAL A 4 -15.12 7.80 -37.88
N THR A 5 -16.43 7.74 -38.02
CA THR A 5 -17.41 8.11 -36.99
C THR A 5 -17.37 7.14 -35.80
N ASP A 6 -17.60 7.65 -34.59
CA ASP A 6 -17.33 7.04 -33.27
C ASP A 6 -18.20 5.82 -32.85
N SER A 7 -19.05 5.30 -33.74
CA SER A 7 -19.92 4.15 -33.49
C SER A 7 -20.11 3.30 -34.76
N TYR A 8 -20.11 1.98 -34.61
CA TYR A 8 -20.46 1.05 -35.69
C TYR A 8 -21.64 0.19 -35.28
N ASP A 9 -22.73 0.26 -36.05
CA ASP A 9 -23.96 -0.47 -35.79
C ASP A 9 -24.00 -1.69 -36.71
N LEU A 10 -23.98 -2.88 -36.12
CA LEU A 10 -24.07 -4.14 -36.84
C LEU A 10 -25.44 -4.78 -36.57
N PRO A 11 -26.34 -4.81 -37.57
CA PRO A 11 -27.56 -5.59 -37.46
C PRO A 11 -27.21 -7.08 -37.49
N GLY A 12 -27.67 -7.82 -36.49
CA GLY A 12 -27.37 -9.23 -36.37
C GLY A 12 -28.41 -9.99 -35.54
N VAL A 13 -28.32 -11.31 -35.60
CA VAL A 13 -29.13 -12.21 -34.78
C VAL A 13 -28.18 -13.16 -34.07
N PHE A 14 -28.24 -13.18 -32.74
CA PHE A 14 -27.49 -14.13 -31.93
C PHE A 14 -28.37 -15.34 -31.67
N THR A 15 -27.99 -16.46 -32.26
CA THR A 15 -28.62 -17.77 -32.04
C THR A 15 -27.79 -18.51 -31.00
N GLY A 16 -28.42 -18.98 -29.93
CA GLY A 16 -27.75 -19.83 -28.94
C GLY A 16 -27.47 -21.21 -29.53
N ASP A 17 -26.57 -21.98 -28.91
CA ASP A 17 -26.20 -23.35 -29.35
C ASP A 17 -27.41 -24.31 -29.47
N ASN A 18 -28.53 -23.99 -28.81
CA ASN A 18 -29.80 -24.72 -28.91
C ASN A 18 -30.66 -24.34 -30.14
N GLY A 19 -30.13 -23.55 -31.09
CA GLY A 19 -30.81 -23.17 -32.33
C GLY A 19 -31.94 -22.14 -32.18
N GLN A 20 -32.19 -21.63 -30.97
CA GLN A 20 -33.17 -20.57 -30.74
C GLN A 20 -32.51 -19.19 -30.84
N THR A 21 -33.17 -18.26 -31.56
CA THR A 21 -32.75 -16.86 -31.66
C THR A 21 -32.95 -16.18 -30.31
N VAL A 22 -31.86 -15.82 -29.63
CA VAL A 22 -31.89 -15.30 -28.25
C VAL A 22 -32.03 -13.78 -28.25
N LEU A 23 -31.37 -13.10 -29.19
CA LEU A 23 -31.51 -11.65 -29.39
C LEU A 23 -31.38 -11.30 -30.88
N SER A 24 -32.35 -10.55 -31.39
CA SER A 24 -32.35 -9.98 -32.75
C SER A 24 -32.45 -8.46 -32.66
N GLY A 25 -31.48 -7.73 -33.21
CA GLY A 25 -31.46 -6.27 -33.16
C GLY A 25 -30.22 -5.67 -33.82
N ALA A 26 -30.17 -4.33 -33.83
CA ALA A 26 -28.97 -3.59 -34.21
C ALA A 26 -28.06 -3.41 -32.98
N PHE A 27 -26.84 -3.94 -33.06
CA PHE A 27 -25.87 -3.85 -31.98
C PHE A 27 -24.89 -2.73 -32.28
N THR A 28 -24.99 -1.67 -31.48
CA THR A 28 -24.12 -0.50 -31.60
C THR A 28 -22.85 -0.73 -30.79
N PHE A 29 -21.72 -0.82 -31.47
CA PHE A 29 -20.43 -0.97 -30.82
C PHE A 29 -19.69 0.36 -30.87
N LEU A 30 -19.39 0.86 -29.67
CA LEU A 30 -18.62 2.08 -29.49
C LEU A 30 -17.15 1.71 -29.42
N LYS A 31 -16.28 2.51 -30.06
CA LYS A 31 -14.84 2.44 -29.80
C LYS A 31 -14.62 2.58 -28.28
N PRO A 32 -13.65 1.91 -27.64
CA PRO A 32 -13.47 1.95 -26.18
C PRO A 32 -13.25 3.35 -25.57
N ALA A 33 -13.17 4.41 -26.39
CA ALA A 33 -13.12 5.80 -25.99
C ALA A 33 -14.47 6.56 -26.06
N ALA A 34 -15.52 5.99 -26.66
CA ALA A 34 -16.80 6.68 -26.95
C ALA A 34 -17.98 6.23 -26.05
N SER A 35 -17.73 5.45 -25.00
CA SER A 35 -18.63 5.31 -23.84
C SER A 35 -18.27 6.31 -22.75
N VAL A 36 -18.07 7.58 -23.13
CA VAL A 36 -17.78 8.70 -22.22
C VAL A 36 -18.98 9.63 -22.16
N THR A 37 -20.10 9.14 -21.67
CA THR A 37 -21.04 9.98 -20.92
C THR A 37 -20.73 9.80 -19.44
N ASN A 38 -19.78 10.62 -18.97
CA ASN A 38 -19.46 10.91 -17.57
C ASN A 38 -19.39 9.70 -16.62
N THR A 39 -18.22 9.08 -16.54
CA THR A 39 -17.48 8.82 -15.28
C THR A 39 -16.29 7.94 -15.61
N VAL A 40 -15.12 8.54 -15.72
CA VAL A 40 -13.84 7.88 -16.02
C VAL A 40 -13.59 6.75 -15.00
N LYS A 41 -14.05 5.51 -15.23
CA LYS A 41 -13.88 4.43 -14.25
C LYS A 41 -12.39 4.10 -14.11
N TYR A 42 -11.74 4.59 -13.06
CA TYR A 42 -10.41 4.13 -12.69
C TYR A 42 -10.55 2.78 -11.99
N ALA A 43 -10.26 1.69 -12.69
CA ALA A 43 -10.15 0.37 -12.09
C ALA A 43 -8.79 0.24 -11.39
N SER A 44 -8.74 0.54 -10.09
CA SER A 44 -7.54 0.30 -9.28
C SER A 44 -7.76 -0.96 -8.45
N LYS A 45 -7.01 -2.02 -8.75
CA LYS A 45 -7.09 -3.34 -8.07
C LYS A 45 -8.48 -4.00 -8.09
N GLY A 46 -9.19 -3.92 -9.21
CA GLY A 46 -10.44 -4.69 -9.43
C GLY A 46 -11.74 -4.01 -9.02
N CYS A 47 -11.70 -2.87 -8.32
CA CYS A 47 -12.92 -2.11 -8.00
C CYS A 47 -13.12 -0.95 -8.97
N THR A 48 -14.28 -0.86 -9.62
CA THR A 48 -14.64 0.29 -10.45
C THR A 48 -15.04 1.46 -9.54
N ARG A 49 -14.37 2.61 -9.66
CA ARG A 49 -14.61 3.78 -8.79
C ARG A 49 -15.06 4.99 -9.61
N ARG A 50 -16.21 5.57 -9.22
CA ARG A 50 -16.83 6.76 -9.84
C ARG A 50 -16.09 8.05 -9.43
N LEU A 51 -15.77 8.95 -10.37
CA LEU A 51 -15.07 10.22 -10.08
C LEU A 51 -15.94 11.25 -9.36
N ASP A 52 -17.24 11.23 -9.65
CA ASP A 52 -18.27 12.12 -9.12
C ASP A 52 -18.69 11.74 -7.69
N GLY A 53 -18.12 10.66 -7.13
CA GLY A 53 -18.32 10.28 -5.75
C GLY A 53 -17.68 11.27 -4.73
N PRO A 54 -18.21 11.30 -3.49
CA PRO A 54 -17.66 12.11 -2.41
C PRO A 54 -16.18 11.82 -2.12
N TRP A 55 -15.48 12.75 -1.48
CA TRP A 55 -14.01 12.76 -1.37
C TRP A 55 -13.40 11.49 -0.74
N TYR A 56 -14.13 10.80 0.16
CA TYR A 56 -13.70 9.53 0.75
C TYR A 56 -13.67 8.36 -0.28
N LEU A 57 -14.36 8.53 -1.41
CA LEU A 57 -14.35 7.65 -2.58
C LEU A 57 -13.31 8.10 -3.64
N ARG A 58 -12.27 8.87 -3.31
CA ARG A 58 -11.18 9.18 -4.24
C ARG A 58 -9.83 8.59 -3.80
N GLN A 59 -8.92 8.47 -4.76
CA GLN A 59 -7.52 8.13 -4.49
C GLN A 59 -6.91 9.28 -3.68
N LEU A 60 -6.45 8.99 -2.46
CA LEU A 60 -5.92 10.00 -1.54
C LEU A 60 -4.66 10.66 -2.15
N PRO A 61 -4.63 12.00 -2.31
CA PRO A 61 -3.46 12.69 -2.83
C PRO A 61 -2.26 12.50 -1.89
N ILE A 62 -1.03 12.58 -2.44
CA ILE A 62 0.23 12.44 -1.68
C ILE A 62 0.21 13.31 -0.39
N TRP A 63 -0.36 14.50 -0.47
CA TRP A 63 -0.42 15.48 0.61
C TRP A 63 -1.21 15.01 1.84
N THR A 64 -2.29 14.24 1.66
CA THR A 64 -3.05 13.73 2.82
C THR A 64 -2.27 12.67 3.59
N LEU A 65 -1.40 11.92 2.93
CA LEU A 65 -0.50 10.97 3.60
C LEU A 65 0.63 11.70 4.35
N LEU A 66 1.13 12.80 3.79
CA LEU A 66 2.14 13.65 4.44
C LEU A 66 1.59 14.33 5.71
N VAL A 67 0.28 14.57 5.81
CA VAL A 67 -0.37 15.11 7.02
C VAL A 67 -0.83 14.00 7.98
N LEU A 68 -1.29 12.86 7.46
CA LEU A 68 -1.79 11.74 8.28
C LEU A 68 -0.67 11.02 9.04
N VAL A 69 0.51 10.86 8.43
CA VAL A 69 1.68 10.23 9.07
C VAL A 69 2.16 11.00 10.31
N PRO A 70 2.40 12.34 10.24
CA PRO A 70 2.79 13.10 11.41
C PRO A 70 1.66 13.15 12.44
N LEU A 71 0.40 13.29 12.03
CA LEU A 71 -0.74 13.24 12.94
C LEU A 71 -0.82 11.92 13.71
N TYR A 72 -0.68 10.77 13.03
CA TYR A 72 -0.63 9.46 13.67
C TYR A 72 0.57 9.33 14.61
N SER A 73 1.75 9.84 14.22
CA SER A 73 2.94 9.78 15.07
C SER A 73 2.81 10.65 16.32
N ILE A 74 2.12 11.78 16.23
CA ILE A 74 1.79 12.64 17.37
C ILE A 74 0.83 11.89 18.28
N ILE A 75 -0.30 11.38 17.76
CA ILE A 75 -1.31 10.62 18.53
C ILE A 75 -0.71 9.37 19.20
N SER A 76 0.12 8.61 18.48
CA SER A 76 0.83 7.43 19.01
C SER A 76 1.86 7.77 20.09
N SER A 77 2.42 8.97 20.05
CA SER A 77 3.30 9.50 21.09
C SER A 77 2.52 9.97 22.31
N MET A 78 1.32 10.57 22.12
CA MET A 78 0.41 10.90 23.22
C MET A 78 0.03 9.66 24.01
N TRP A 79 -0.23 8.55 23.31
CA TRP A 79 -0.66 7.31 23.92
C TRP A 79 0.44 6.66 24.77
N LYS A 80 1.72 7.00 24.53
CA LYS A 80 2.89 6.56 25.31
C LYS A 80 3.28 7.52 26.45
N LEU A 81 2.39 8.43 26.86
CA LEU A 81 2.61 9.41 27.96
C LEU A 81 3.89 10.24 27.84
N GLN A 82 4.39 10.48 26.62
CA GLN A 82 5.59 11.29 26.43
C GLN A 82 5.19 12.79 26.36
N PRO A 83 5.78 13.69 27.18
CA PRO A 83 5.34 15.08 27.25
C PRO A 83 5.53 15.80 25.91
N PHE A 84 4.47 16.46 25.43
CA PHE A 84 4.34 17.11 24.11
C PHE A 84 5.43 18.11 23.76
N LEU A 85 6.05 18.70 24.78
CA LEU A 85 7.03 19.76 24.65
C LEU A 85 8.48 19.25 24.75
N SER A 86 8.68 17.95 24.50
CA SER A 86 10.01 17.36 24.49
C SER A 86 10.61 17.46 23.08
N LYS A 87 11.88 17.87 22.99
CA LYS A 87 12.68 17.90 21.73
C LYS A 87 12.72 16.56 20.98
N GLN A 88 12.32 15.45 21.62
CA GLN A 88 12.29 14.10 21.05
C GLN A 88 11.09 13.84 20.12
N LEU A 89 9.97 14.53 20.32
CA LEU A 89 8.74 14.35 19.52
C LEU A 89 8.95 14.72 18.03
N PRO A 90 9.52 15.89 17.67
CA PRO A 90 9.73 16.24 16.27
C PRO A 90 10.72 15.32 15.55
N VAL A 91 11.70 14.77 16.28
CA VAL A 91 12.67 13.83 15.71
C VAL A 91 11.98 12.54 15.29
N MET A 92 11.14 11.99 16.17
CA MET A 92 10.40 10.77 15.89
C MET A 92 9.49 10.92 14.66
N VAL A 93 8.82 12.07 14.55
CA VAL A 93 7.98 12.43 13.39
C VAL A 93 8.82 12.49 12.11
N PHE A 94 10.00 13.11 12.18
CA PHE A 94 10.90 13.26 11.04
C PHE A 94 11.39 11.90 10.52
N ILE A 95 11.87 11.02 11.42
CA ILE A 95 12.32 9.66 11.07
C ILE A 95 11.18 8.87 10.43
N SER A 96 9.97 8.97 11.00
CA SER A 96 8.78 8.31 10.45
C SER A 96 8.42 8.82 9.05
N CYS A 97 8.53 10.12 8.79
CA CYS A 97 8.25 10.71 7.49
C CYS A 97 9.25 10.23 6.43
N CYS A 98 10.55 10.29 6.75
CA CYS A 98 11.61 9.81 5.85
C CYS A 98 11.45 8.31 5.52
N SER A 99 11.18 7.48 6.53
CA SER A 99 10.92 6.05 6.34
C SER A 99 9.71 5.78 5.47
N TYR A 100 8.59 6.45 5.75
CA TYR A 100 7.36 6.30 4.99
C TYR A 100 7.57 6.71 3.52
N ALA A 101 8.27 7.81 3.27
CA ALA A 101 8.61 8.26 1.93
C ALA A 101 9.47 7.23 1.18
N ALA A 102 10.49 6.66 1.85
CA ALA A 102 11.33 5.60 1.27
C ALA A 102 10.54 4.33 0.96
N ASN A 103 9.68 3.89 1.89
CA ASN A 103 8.80 2.74 1.70
C ASN A 103 7.84 2.95 0.52
N LYS A 104 7.27 4.16 0.40
CA LYS A 104 6.36 4.51 -0.69
C LYS A 104 7.08 4.58 -2.04
N ALA A 105 8.26 5.20 -2.07
CA ALA A 105 9.10 5.25 -3.26
C ALA A 105 9.52 3.85 -3.70
N ALA A 106 9.95 2.99 -2.77
CA ALA A 106 10.29 1.60 -3.05
C ALA A 106 9.11 0.82 -3.64
N ASN A 107 7.88 1.06 -3.15
CA ASN A 107 6.67 0.45 -3.71
C ASN A 107 6.37 0.90 -5.15
N GLN A 108 6.80 2.12 -5.52
CA GLN A 108 6.59 2.68 -6.86
C GLN A 108 7.66 2.23 -7.87
N TYR A 109 8.88 1.94 -7.41
CA TYR A 109 9.97 1.46 -8.27
C TYR A 109 10.06 -0.07 -8.37
N ILE A 110 9.74 -0.80 -7.29
CA ILE A 110 9.74 -2.27 -7.25
C ILE A 110 8.30 -2.73 -7.07
N PHE A 111 7.64 -3.01 -8.19
CA PHE A 111 6.37 -3.70 -8.18
C PHE A 111 6.57 -5.17 -7.75
N ASN A 112 5.61 -5.72 -7.02
CA ASN A 112 5.43 -7.16 -6.80
C ASN A 112 6.28 -7.83 -5.69
N ARG A 113 7.03 -7.09 -4.86
CA ARG A 113 7.78 -7.66 -3.70
C ARG A 113 7.70 -6.80 -2.44
N SER A 114 6.70 -7.06 -1.60
CA SER A 114 6.48 -6.34 -0.32
C SER A 114 7.62 -6.46 0.69
N ASP A 115 8.42 -7.53 0.58
CA ASP A 115 9.47 -7.88 1.54
C ASP A 115 10.67 -6.93 1.42
N VAL A 116 11.07 -6.66 0.18
CA VAL A 116 12.14 -5.74 -0.18
C VAL A 116 11.74 -4.31 0.17
N VAL A 117 10.50 -3.94 -0.14
CA VAL A 117 9.96 -2.61 0.15
C VAL A 117 9.97 -2.33 1.66
N SER A 118 9.58 -3.31 2.48
CA SER A 118 9.68 -3.22 3.93
C SER A 118 11.12 -3.15 4.43
N ALA A 119 12.04 -3.92 3.82
CA ALA A 119 13.46 -3.88 4.18
C ALA A 119 14.09 -2.50 3.93
N ILE A 120 13.74 -1.84 2.83
CA ILE A 120 14.21 -0.48 2.50
C ILE A 120 13.69 0.53 3.53
N GLY A 121 12.39 0.47 3.87
CA GLY A 121 11.81 1.33 4.92
C GLY A 121 12.49 1.12 6.27
N ALA A 122 12.73 -0.14 6.66
CA ALA A 122 13.38 -0.50 7.92
C ALA A 122 14.86 -0.09 7.96
N PHE A 123 15.56 -0.18 6.83
CA PHE A 123 16.93 0.26 6.68
C PHE A 123 17.07 1.77 6.87
N VAL A 124 16.17 2.57 6.28
CA VAL A 124 16.14 4.03 6.46
C VAL A 124 15.85 4.40 7.92
N ILE A 125 14.90 3.71 8.57
CA ILE A 125 14.64 3.88 10.02
C ILE A 125 15.90 3.60 10.83
N GLY A 126 16.57 2.48 10.55
CA GLY A 126 17.77 2.04 11.26
C GLY A 126 18.92 3.02 11.11
N ILE A 127 19.16 3.57 9.91
CA ILE A 127 20.23 4.56 9.70
C ILE A 127 19.92 5.84 10.46
N LEU A 128 18.73 6.42 10.25
CA LEU A 128 18.39 7.71 10.84
C LEU A 128 18.27 7.63 12.37
N GLY A 129 17.69 6.55 12.91
CA GLY A 129 17.56 6.40 14.36
C GLY A 129 18.90 6.15 15.05
N ASN A 130 19.80 5.36 14.45
CA ASN A 130 21.15 5.16 15.01
C ASN A 130 22.01 6.41 14.88
N ALA A 131 21.86 7.18 13.79
CA ALA A 131 22.49 8.49 13.64
C ALA A 131 21.98 9.49 14.69
N TYR A 132 20.67 9.53 14.91
CA TYR A 132 20.04 10.40 15.91
C TYR A 132 20.53 10.10 17.34
N ALA A 133 20.63 8.84 17.73
CA ALA A 133 21.13 8.45 19.06
C ALA A 133 22.56 8.93 19.32
N ARG A 134 23.41 9.01 18.28
CA ARG A 134 24.77 9.54 18.39
C ARG A 134 24.81 11.06 18.55
N ILE A 135 23.94 11.79 17.86
CA ILE A 135 23.93 13.26 17.86
C ILE A 135 23.27 13.80 19.14
N PHE A 136 22.15 13.20 19.55
CA PHE A 136 21.32 13.74 20.63
C PHE A 136 21.41 12.95 21.94
N ARG A 137 22.30 11.94 22.03
CA ARG A 137 22.53 11.10 23.22
C ARG A 137 21.24 10.46 23.78
N GLY A 138 20.21 10.33 22.95
CA GLY A 138 18.92 9.72 23.27
C GLY A 138 18.89 8.23 22.94
N THR A 139 17.88 7.51 23.42
CA THR A 139 17.69 6.09 23.11
C THR A 139 17.19 5.93 21.67
N ALA A 140 17.93 5.20 20.83
CA ALA A 140 17.55 5.03 19.42
C ALA A 140 16.20 4.29 19.28
N TYR A 141 15.97 3.29 20.13
CA TYR A 141 14.75 2.48 20.14
C TYR A 141 13.46 3.31 20.24
N THR A 142 13.41 4.26 21.17
CA THR A 142 12.20 5.06 21.42
C THR A 142 11.87 5.95 20.22
N ALA A 143 12.87 6.43 19.48
CA ALA A 143 12.69 7.24 18.29
C ALA A 143 12.29 6.42 17.05
N MET A 144 12.59 5.12 17.02
CA MET A 144 12.31 4.24 15.88
C MET A 144 10.95 3.54 15.96
N VAL A 145 10.41 3.28 17.16
CA VAL A 145 9.25 2.40 17.36
C VAL A 145 7.99 2.82 16.58
N THR A 146 7.73 4.11 16.46
CA THR A 146 6.57 4.61 15.69
C THR A 146 6.77 4.45 14.20
N ALA A 147 7.99 4.67 13.69
CA ALA A 147 8.31 4.47 12.29
C ALA A 147 8.13 3.00 11.88
N VAL A 148 8.62 2.06 12.70
CA VAL A 148 8.42 0.61 12.49
C VAL A 148 6.92 0.25 12.53
N GLY A 149 6.15 0.90 13.40
CA GLY A 149 4.69 0.73 13.49
C GLY A 149 3.95 0.98 12.18
N PHE A 150 4.49 1.79 11.26
CA PHE A 150 3.88 2.03 9.94
C PHE A 150 4.18 0.96 8.89
N LEU A 151 5.29 0.23 9.03
CA LEU A 151 5.68 -0.79 8.06
C LEU A 151 4.71 -1.96 8.07
N VAL A 152 4.21 -2.33 9.26
CA VAL A 152 3.25 -3.43 9.38
C VAL A 152 1.96 -3.06 8.65
N PRO A 153 1.11 -2.10 9.02
CA PRO A 153 -0.14 -1.83 8.30
C PRO A 153 0.03 -1.66 6.77
N SER A 154 1.14 -1.04 6.35
CA SER A 154 1.46 -0.78 4.95
C SER A 154 1.56 -2.04 4.09
N GLY A 155 2.18 -3.11 4.57
CA GLY A 155 2.23 -4.33 3.76
C GLY A 155 0.94 -5.17 3.79
N ILE A 156 0.00 -4.95 4.74
CA ILE A 156 -1.30 -5.65 4.78
C ILE A 156 -2.14 -5.01 3.68
N ALA A 157 -2.07 -3.68 3.59
CA ALA A 157 -2.68 -2.91 2.52
C ALA A 157 -2.09 -3.26 1.14
N ALA A 158 -0.79 -3.52 1.05
CA ALA A 158 -0.15 -3.97 -0.20
C ALA A 158 -0.69 -5.34 -0.66
N ALA A 159 -0.91 -6.27 0.27
CA ALA A 159 -1.43 -7.62 0.02
C ALA A 159 -2.92 -7.68 -0.35
N GLY A 160 -3.65 -6.55 -0.27
CA GLY A 160 -4.99 -6.42 -0.84
C GLY A 160 -6.16 -6.64 0.13
N GLY A 161 -5.93 -7.04 1.38
CA GLY A 161 -6.92 -7.06 2.48
C GLY A 161 -8.36 -7.42 2.08
N LEU A 162 -9.33 -6.70 2.66
CA LEU A 162 -10.77 -6.83 2.36
C LEU A 162 -11.15 -6.43 0.92
N ALA A 163 -10.35 -5.58 0.28
CA ALA A 163 -10.65 -5.09 -1.08
C ALA A 163 -10.50 -6.16 -2.17
N GLN A 164 -9.73 -7.22 -1.91
CA GLN A 164 -9.68 -8.40 -2.77
C GLN A 164 -10.82 -9.39 -2.49
N ALA A 165 -11.49 -9.28 -1.34
CA ALA A 165 -12.64 -10.11 -1.02
C ALA A 165 -13.88 -9.69 -1.82
N SER A 166 -14.09 -8.38 -1.99
CA SER A 166 -15.22 -7.83 -2.75
C SER A 166 -15.17 -8.19 -4.24
N SER A 167 -13.98 -8.24 -4.85
CA SER A 167 -13.84 -8.63 -6.27
C SER A 167 -14.17 -10.11 -6.52
N THR A 168 -13.97 -10.98 -5.52
CA THR A 168 -14.36 -12.40 -5.63
C THR A 168 -15.88 -12.57 -5.57
N TYR A 169 -16.57 -11.68 -4.84
CA TYR A 169 -18.01 -11.71 -4.65
C TYR A 169 -18.79 -11.27 -5.90
N GLU A 170 -18.28 -10.28 -6.64
CA GLU A 170 -18.94 -9.80 -7.87
C GLU A 170 -18.89 -10.80 -9.03
N ASN A 171 -17.98 -11.77 -9.01
CA ASN A 171 -17.78 -12.74 -10.10
C ASN A 171 -18.38 -14.12 -9.82
N SER A 172 -19.07 -14.30 -8.69
CA SER A 172 -19.54 -15.63 -8.25
C SER A 172 -21.03 -15.63 -7.98
N GLU A 173 -21.81 -15.84 -9.05
CA GLU A 173 -23.24 -16.13 -8.95
C GLU A 173 -23.43 -17.56 -8.39
N GLY A 174 -23.72 -17.67 -7.09
CA GLY A 174 -24.38 -18.86 -6.52
C GLY A 174 -23.58 -19.78 -5.61
N ASP A 175 -22.26 -19.65 -5.48
CA ASP A 175 -21.45 -20.65 -4.75
C ASP A 175 -20.69 -20.06 -3.54
N GLN A 176 -21.46 -19.81 -2.47
CA GLN A 176 -20.98 -19.14 -1.24
C GLN A 176 -19.92 -19.95 -0.46
N TYR A 177 -19.94 -21.28 -0.60
CA TYR A 177 -19.00 -22.17 0.08
C TYR A 177 -17.61 -22.19 -0.58
N SER A 178 -17.56 -22.28 -1.92
CA SER A 178 -16.31 -22.28 -2.68
C SER A 178 -15.64 -20.90 -2.66
N THR A 179 -16.41 -19.82 -2.70
CA THR A 179 -15.91 -18.45 -2.53
C THR A 179 -15.35 -18.18 -1.13
N GLY A 180 -16.04 -18.64 -0.07
CA GLY A 180 -15.56 -18.51 1.31
C GLY A 180 -14.27 -19.30 1.57
N LEU A 181 -14.17 -20.52 1.03
CA LEU A 181 -12.98 -21.36 1.12
C LEU A 181 -11.80 -20.78 0.30
N ALA A 182 -12.04 -20.31 -0.93
CA ALA A 182 -11.04 -19.61 -1.73
C ALA A 182 -10.55 -18.34 -1.01
N LEU A 183 -11.46 -17.57 -0.42
CA LEU A 183 -11.12 -16.40 0.37
C LEU A 183 -10.27 -16.77 1.60
N GLY A 184 -10.62 -17.85 2.30
CA GLY A 184 -9.83 -18.40 3.42
C GLY A 184 -8.43 -18.83 3.00
N PHE A 185 -8.27 -19.55 1.89
CA PHE A 185 -6.96 -19.92 1.35
C PHE A 185 -6.13 -18.71 0.96
N ARG A 186 -6.73 -17.65 0.39
CA ARG A 186 -6.00 -16.41 0.07
C ARG A 186 -5.60 -15.63 1.33
N MET A 187 -6.38 -15.69 2.42
CA MET A 187 -6.00 -15.09 3.70
C MET A 187 -4.83 -15.84 4.37
N VAL A 188 -4.83 -17.17 4.31
CA VAL A 188 -3.72 -18.01 4.83
C VAL A 188 -2.44 -17.76 4.02
N GLN A 189 -2.53 -17.78 2.70
CA GLN A 189 -1.37 -17.49 1.84
C GLN A 189 -0.91 -16.03 1.97
N GLY A 190 -1.84 -15.10 2.14
CA GLY A 190 -1.55 -13.69 2.44
C GLY A 190 -0.83 -13.52 3.78
N SER A 191 -1.16 -14.34 4.78
CA SER A 191 -0.50 -14.33 6.09
C SER A 191 0.94 -14.83 6.02
N PHE A 192 1.20 -15.89 5.25
CA PHE A 192 2.57 -16.37 5.01
C PHE A 192 3.42 -15.34 4.25
N ALA A 193 2.87 -14.73 3.19
CA ALA A 193 3.54 -13.64 2.47
C ALA A 193 3.88 -12.45 3.37
N ARG A 194 3.19 -12.31 4.51
CA ARG A 194 3.42 -11.24 5.46
C ARG A 194 4.55 -11.48 6.44
N PHE A 195 4.87 -12.74 6.72
CA PHE A 195 6.03 -13.10 7.50
C PHE A 195 7.33 -12.59 6.83
N LEU A 196 7.37 -12.60 5.51
CA LEU A 196 8.49 -12.09 4.72
C LEU A 196 8.73 -10.58 4.91
N VAL A 197 7.68 -9.80 5.17
CA VAL A 197 7.79 -8.37 5.55
C VAL A 197 8.50 -8.22 6.90
N ALA A 198 8.20 -9.09 7.87
CA ALA A 198 8.88 -9.09 9.17
C ALA A 198 10.36 -9.45 9.03
N ILE A 199 10.69 -10.45 8.21
CA ILE A 199 12.07 -10.79 7.87
C ILE A 199 12.78 -9.60 7.18
N GLY A 200 12.10 -8.95 6.24
CA GLY A 200 12.64 -7.74 5.60
C GLY A 200 12.96 -6.65 6.62
N CYS A 201 12.08 -6.46 7.62
CA CYS A 201 12.30 -5.49 8.68
C CYS A 201 13.53 -5.82 9.54
N THR A 202 13.69 -7.09 9.97
CA THR A 202 14.84 -7.51 10.79
C THR A 202 16.15 -7.38 10.01
N VAL A 203 16.18 -7.81 8.74
CA VAL A 203 17.35 -7.69 7.87
C VAL A 203 17.68 -6.22 7.60
N GLY A 204 16.69 -5.37 7.35
CA GLY A 204 16.88 -3.94 7.13
C GLY A 204 17.45 -3.21 8.35
N LEU A 205 16.90 -3.47 9.54
CA LEU A 205 17.39 -2.88 10.80
C LEU A 205 18.82 -3.36 11.13
N PHE A 206 19.09 -4.64 10.95
CA PHE A 206 20.43 -5.19 11.18
C PHE A 206 21.45 -4.64 10.19
N GLY A 207 21.11 -4.62 8.90
CA GLY A 207 21.96 -4.06 7.84
C GLY A 207 22.28 -2.59 8.08
N ALA A 208 21.31 -1.81 8.54
CA ALA A 208 21.54 -0.42 8.92
C ALA A 208 22.53 -0.27 10.08
N GLY A 209 22.42 -1.14 11.09
CA GLY A 209 23.37 -1.19 12.22
C GLY A 209 24.81 -1.48 11.75
N VAL A 210 24.99 -2.43 10.83
CA VAL A 210 26.30 -2.75 10.24
C VAL A 210 26.87 -1.53 9.49
N VAL A 211 26.07 -0.87 8.65
CA VAL A 211 26.52 0.28 7.86
C VAL A 211 26.93 1.46 8.76
N VAL A 212 26.10 1.81 9.74
CA VAL A 212 26.37 2.93 10.65
C VAL A 212 27.58 2.68 11.56
N TYR A 213 27.84 1.41 11.89
CA TYR A 213 29.00 1.03 12.69
C TYR A 213 30.28 0.90 11.87
N SER A 214 30.17 0.49 10.61
CA SER A 214 31.30 0.40 9.68
C SER A 214 31.84 1.79 9.29
N PHE A 215 30.97 2.79 9.15
CA PHE A 215 31.35 4.17 8.83
C PHE A 215 31.55 5.10 10.05
N GLY A 216 31.34 4.62 11.28
CA GLY A 216 31.40 5.43 12.50
C GLY A 216 32.64 5.16 13.34
N SER A 217 33.46 6.19 13.60
CA SER A 217 34.66 6.06 14.43
C SER A 217 34.35 5.51 15.84
N ARG A 218 35.21 4.59 16.29
CA ARG A 218 35.21 3.86 17.56
C ARG A 218 34.97 4.79 18.75
N LYS A 219 33.76 4.79 19.31
CA LYS A 219 33.56 5.01 20.75
C LYS A 219 32.76 3.87 21.32
N ARG A 220 33.29 3.31 22.42
CA ARG A 220 32.70 2.22 23.20
C ARG A 220 31.29 2.61 23.64
N SER A 221 30.28 2.17 22.92
CA SER A 221 28.93 2.11 23.43
C SER A 221 28.19 1.02 22.68
N GLY A 222 27.74 0.02 23.43
CA GLY A 222 26.77 -1.02 23.11
C GLY A 222 26.81 -1.60 21.70
N TYR A 223 27.23 -2.87 21.60
CA TYR A 223 26.70 -3.74 20.54
C TYR A 223 25.17 -3.67 20.63
N PHE A 224 24.57 -3.04 19.62
CA PHE A 224 23.12 -2.93 19.39
C PHE A 224 22.37 -1.93 20.29
N VAL A 225 22.15 -0.71 19.78
CA VAL A 225 21.13 0.24 20.26
C VAL A 225 19.90 0.10 19.38
N PHE A 226 19.29 -1.09 19.38
CA PHE A 226 17.97 -1.33 18.80
C PHE A 226 17.08 -2.07 19.78
#